data_AF-A0AAW5ALG6-F1
#
_entry.id   AF-A0AAW5ALG6-F1
#
_cell.length_a   1.000
_cell.length_b   1.000
_cell.length_c   1.000
_cell.angle_alpha   90.00
_cell.angle_beta   90.00
_cell.angle_gamma   90.00
#
_symmetry.space_group_name_H-M   'P 1'
#
loop_
_entity.id
_entity.type
_entity.pdbx_description
1 polymer ?
#
loop_
_entity_poly.entity_id
_entity_poly.type
_entity_poly.pdbx_seq_one_letter_code
_entity_poly.pdbx_strand_id
1 'polypeptide(L)' 'MNKETEKKVADLLLWSDDKAKQLMTEIAGKHGVSVDALAELVAWERDQQECARRRGMTEAFNEIFENKTYWK' A
#
# COMPACT_ATOMS: atom_id res chain seq x y z
N MET A 1 -16.21 -2.45 -2.73
CA MET A 1 -15.01 -1.72 -2.26
C MET A 1 -15.33 -0.24 -2.05
N ASN A 2 -14.75 0.40 -1.03
CA ASN A 2 -14.88 1.86 -0.84
C ASN A 2 -13.93 2.64 -1.80
N LYS A 3 -14.22 3.93 -2.03
CA LYS A 3 -13.47 4.75 -3.00
C LYS A 3 -12.01 5.03 -2.62
N GLU A 4 -11.66 4.94 -1.33
CA GLU A 4 -10.28 5.18 -0.88
C GLU A 4 -9.40 3.97 -1.12
N THR A 5 -9.90 2.78 -0.81
CA THR A 5 -9.27 1.49 -1.10
C THR A 5 -9.04 1.35 -2.60
N GLU A 6 -10.03 1.72 -3.44
CA GLU A 6 -9.90 1.66 -4.89
C GLU A 6 -8.70 2.47 -5.39
N LYS A 7 -8.52 3.71 -4.91
CA LYS A 7 -7.38 4.55 -5.28
C LYS A 7 -6.03 3.95 -4.90
N LYS A 8 -5.97 3.16 -3.82
CA LYS A 8 -4.74 2.56 -3.30
C LYS A 8 -4.36 1.25 -3.99
N VAL A 9 -5.31 0.59 -4.66
CA VAL A 9 -5.06 -0.70 -5.33
C VAL A 9 -5.22 -0.64 -6.84
N ALA A 10 -5.84 0.41 -7.39
CA ALA A 10 -6.12 0.53 -8.82
C ALA A 10 -4.87 0.55 -9.72
N ASP A 11 -3.71 0.92 -9.19
CA ASP A 11 -2.42 0.88 -9.89
C ASP A 11 -1.78 -0.52 -9.90
N LEU A 12 -2.24 -1.44 -9.05
CA LEU A 12 -1.71 -2.79 -8.97
C LEU A 12 -2.25 -3.63 -10.13
N LEU A 13 -1.36 -4.43 -10.75
CA LEU A 13 -1.71 -5.30 -11.88
C LEU A 13 -2.91 -6.21 -11.61
N LEU A 14 -3.08 -6.67 -10.37
CA LEU A 14 -4.23 -7.49 -9.95
C LEU A 14 -5.58 -6.79 -10.13
N TRP A 15 -5.63 -5.46 -10.08
CA TRP A 15 -6.84 -4.65 -10.26
C TRP A 15 -6.86 -3.84 -11.56
N SER A 16 -5.70 -3.49 -12.12
CA SER A 16 -5.56 -2.66 -13.32
C SER A 16 -5.63 -3.46 -14.63
N ASP A 17 -5.24 -4.74 -14.62
CA ASP A 17 -5.34 -5.62 -15.78
C ASP A 17 -6.60 -6.48 -15.70
N ASP A 18 -7.42 -6.44 -16.76
CA ASP A 18 -8.71 -7.11 -16.79
C ASP A 18 -8.59 -8.64 -16.67
N LYS A 19 -7.55 -9.25 -17.24
CA LYS A 19 -7.36 -10.70 -17.18
C LYS A 19 -6.93 -11.13 -15.78
N ALA A 20 -5.99 -10.41 -15.18
CA ALA A 20 -5.55 -10.65 -13.81
C ALA A 20 -6.71 -10.48 -12.83
N LYS A 21 -7.52 -9.44 -13.00
CA LYS A 21 -8.72 -9.19 -12.18
C LYS A 21 -9.76 -10.30 -12.32
N GLN A 22 -10.00 -10.79 -13.53
CA GLN A 22 -10.88 -11.94 -13.77
C GLN A 22 -10.38 -13.21 -13.08
N LEU A 23 -9.10 -13.54 -13.24
CA LEU A 23 -8.48 -14.70 -12.58
C LEU A 23 -8.57 -14.61 -11.06
N MET A 24 -8.26 -13.45 -10.49
CA MET A 24 -8.39 -13.20 -9.05
C MET A 24 -9.82 -13.41 -8.59
N THR A 25 -10.80 -12.87 -9.33
CA THR A 25 -12.23 -12.99 -8.98
C THR A 25 -12.70 -14.44 -9.03
N GLU A 26 -12.27 -15.21 -10.04
CA GLU A 26 -12.59 -16.62 -10.17
C GLU A 26 -12.02 -17.45 -9.01
N ILE A 27 -10.74 -17.26 -8.69
CA ILE A 27 -10.07 -17.97 -7.59
C ILE A 27 -10.68 -17.59 -6.25
N ALA A 28 -10.91 -16.30 -6.00
CA ALA A 28 -11.52 -15.82 -4.78
C ALA A 28 -12.93 -16.42 -4.60
N GLY A 29 -13.74 -16.43 -5.67
CA GLY A 29 -15.05 -17.06 -5.69
C GLY A 29 -15.01 -18.56 -5.36
N LYS A 30 -14.06 -19.32 -5.94
CA LYS A 30 -13.87 -20.75 -5.66
C LYS A 30 -13.59 -21.03 -4.18
N HIS A 31 -12.92 -20.11 -3.49
CA HIS A 31 -12.55 -20.27 -2.08
C HIS A 31 -13.46 -19.50 -1.10
N GLY A 32 -14.54 -18.88 -1.59
CA GLY A 32 -15.44 -18.08 -0.74
C GLY A 32 -14.79 -16.83 -0.16
N VAL A 33 -13.75 -16.31 -0.81
CA VAL A 33 -13.03 -15.10 -0.41
C VAL A 33 -13.62 -13.90 -1.15
N SER A 34 -13.90 -12.82 -0.42
CA SER A 34 -14.34 -11.57 -1.03
C SER A 34 -13.16 -10.81 -1.66
N VAL A 35 -13.27 -10.46 -2.94
CA VAL A 35 -12.30 -9.61 -3.65
C VAL A 35 -12.19 -8.23 -2.99
N ASP A 36 -13.29 -7.71 -2.44
CA ASP A 36 -13.29 -6.45 -1.70
C ASP A 36 -12.47 -6.55 -0.40
N ALA A 37 -12.54 -7.68 0.30
CA ALA A 37 -11.74 -7.91 1.50
C ALA A 37 -10.24 -7.98 1.17
N LEU A 38 -9.88 -8.62 0.05
CA LEU A 38 -8.50 -8.62 -0.45
C LEU A 38 -8.02 -7.20 -0.76
N ALA A 39 -8.85 -6.38 -1.40
CA ALA A 39 -8.50 -5.00 -1.71
C ALA A 39 -8.27 -4.17 -0.44
N GLU A 40 -9.11 -4.33 0.58
CA GLU A 40 -8.95 -3.62 1.87
C GLU A 40 -7.68 -4.04 2.61
N LEU A 41 -7.35 -5.33 2.62
CA LEU A 41 -6.12 -5.84 3.25
C LEU A 41 -4.87 -5.31 2.54
N VAL A 42 -4.86 -5.31 1.21
CA VAL A 42 -3.73 -4.79 0.42
C VAL A 42 -3.59 -3.27 0.61
N ALA A 43 -4.69 -2.53 0.64
CA ALA A 43 -4.67 -1.10 0.93
C ALA A 43 -4.09 -0.81 2.33
N TRP A 44 -4.47 -1.59 3.34
CA TRP A 44 -3.90 -1.48 4.69
C TRP A 44 -2.40 -1.80 4.70
N GLU A 45 -1.96 -2.84 4.00
CA GLU A 45 -0.54 -3.21 3.94
C GLU A 45 0.31 -2.07 3.32
N ARG A 46 -0.17 -1.44 2.24
CA ARG A 46 0.50 -0.29 1.63
C ARG A 46 0.63 0.88 2.61
N ASP A 47 -0.41 1.17 3.39
CA ASP A 47 -0.34 2.21 4.43
C ASP A 47 0.73 1.88 5.48
N GLN A 48 0.85 0.61 5.89
CA GLN A 48 1.88 0.19 6.84
C GLN A 48 3.28 0.31 6.23
N GLN A 49 3.47 -0.07 4.97
CA GLN A 49 4.75 0.08 4.27
C GLN A 49 5.15 1.56 4.14
N GLU A 50 4.21 2.44 3.79
CA GLU A 50 4.45 3.88 3.78
C GLU A 50 4.83 4.41 5.17
N CYS A 51 4.12 3.98 6.22
CA CYS A 51 4.44 4.36 7.60
C CYS A 51 5.83 3.87 8.02
N ALA A 52 6.19 2.63 7.68
CA ALA A 52 7.51 2.08 7.93
C ALA A 52 8.60 2.90 7.20
N ARG A 53 8.36 3.28 5.95
CA ARG A 53 9.27 4.14 5.18
C ARG A 53 9.42 5.54 5.80
N ARG A 54 8.36 6.08 6.41
CA ARG A 54 8.40 7.36 7.14
C ARG A 54 9.18 7.27 8.45
N ARG A 55 9.24 6.12 9.13
CA ARG A 55 10.04 5.99 10.37
C ARG A 55 11.51 6.34 10.13
N GLY A 56 12.10 5.82 9.05
CA GLY A 56 13.46 6.15 8.56
C GLY A 56 13.73 7.63 8.30
N MET A 57 12.66 8.40 8.06
CA MET A 57 12.74 9.83 7.79
C MET A 57 13.04 10.63 9.06
N THR A 58 12.51 10.19 10.21
CA THR A 58 12.76 10.85 11.49
C THR A 58 14.23 10.70 11.91
N GLU A 59 14.83 9.52 11.73
CA GLU A 59 16.27 9.35 11.96
C GLU A 59 17.09 10.23 11.01
N ALA A 60 16.76 10.28 9.71
CA ALA A 60 17.44 11.14 8.75
C ALA A 60 17.29 12.64 9.08
N PHE A 61 16.11 13.09 9.52
CA PHE A 61 15.91 14.47 9.97
C PHE A 61 16.72 14.78 11.22
N ASN A 62 16.76 13.87 12.20
CA ASN A 62 17.56 14.05 13.41
C ASN A 62 19.05 14.18 13.07
N GLU A 63 19.60 13.31 12.21
CA GLU A 63 20.99 13.42 11.74
C GLU A 63 21.28 14.76 11.06
N ILE A 64 20.34 15.30 10.26
CA ILE A 64 20.48 16.60 9.61
C ILE A 64 20.45 17.75 10.64
N PHE A 65 19.54 17.71 11.62
CA PHE A 65 19.41 18.77 12.63
C PHE A 65 20.54 18.75 13.66
N GLU A 66 21.09 17.58 13.99
CA GLU A 66 22.22 17.44 14.92
C GLU A 66 23.57 17.77 14.27
N ASN A 67 23.62 17.90 12.94
CA ASN A 67 24.84 18.24 12.22
C ASN A 67 25.23 19.71 12.42
N LYS A 68 26.18 19.94 13.33
CA LYS A 68 26.78 21.25 13.67
C LYS A 68 27.55 21.93 12.54
N THR A 69 27.76 21.24 11.42
CA THR A 69 28.38 21.83 10.23
C THR A 69 27.36 22.61 9.39
N TYR A 70 26.10 22.15 9.36
CA TYR A 70 25.02 22.79 8.59
C TYR A 70 24.38 23.96 9.33
N TRP A 71 24.37 23.92 10.66
CA TRP A 71 23.76 24.94 11.50
C TRP A 71 24.83 25.58 12.39
N LYS A 72 25.17 26.84 12.10
CA LYS A 72 26.03 27.71 12.92
C LYS A 72 25.20 28.54 13.89
#